data_AF-A0A7X9UBE3-F1
#
_entry.id   AF-A0A7X9UBE3-F1
#
_cell.length_a   1.000
_cell.length_b   1.000
_cell.length_c   1.000
_cell.angle_alpha   90.00
_cell.angle_beta   90.00
_cell.angle_gamma   90.00
#
_symmetry.space_group_name_H-M   'P 1'
#
loop_
_entity.id
_entity.type
_entity.pdbx_description
1 polymer ?
#
loop_
_entity_poly.entity_id
_entity_poly.type
_entity_poly.pdbx_seq_one_letter_code
_entity_poly.pdbx_strand_id
1 'polypeptide(L)'
;MGAAAAHFGIRYANDLTGEYSKYVVDSIDLLNAQLAPHDMSFFFDTIDVHQQIIGGKHCCDMFGWVVPNGLVPDFEPTWLAGEDEKLESYNCYVCASWEDRDGMAYAAVDGNFPEEAYA
;
A
#
# COMPACT_ATOMS: atom_id res chain seq x y z
N MET A 1 -3.88 0.86 23.90
CA MET A 1 -2.99 1.41 22.86
C MET A 1 -2.93 0.37 21.76
N GLY A 2 -3.77 0.50 20.74
CA GLY A 2 -3.65 -0.35 19.55
C GLY A 2 -2.29 -0.05 18.91
N ALA A 3 -1.55 -1.09 18.52
CA ALA A 3 -0.32 -0.90 17.77
C ALA A 3 -0.65 0.02 16.59
N ALA A 4 0.11 1.10 16.42
CA ALA A 4 0.07 1.83 15.17
C ALA A 4 0.36 0.79 14.08
N ALA A 5 -0.56 0.62 13.14
CA ALA A 5 -0.29 -0.18 11.96
C ALA A 5 1.00 0.41 11.36
N ALA A 6 2.05 -0.39 11.29
CA ALA A 6 3.26 0.08 10.66
C ALA A 6 2.92 0.31 9.18
N HIS A 7 3.08 1.55 8.72
CA HIS A 7 2.88 1.90 7.32
C HIS A 7 4.15 1.50 6.55
N PHE A 8 4.15 0.30 6.00
CA PHE A 8 5.31 -0.28 5.32
C PHE A 8 5.49 0.32 3.90
N GLY A 9 6.73 0.57 3.52
CA GLY A 9 7.12 1.02 2.17
C GLY A 9 7.28 2.53 1.99
N ILE A 10 7.04 3.36 3.00
CA ILE A 10 7.20 4.82 2.85
C ILE A 10 8.69 5.18 2.80
N ARG A 11 9.12 5.81 1.69
CA ARG A 11 10.54 6.09 1.35
C ARG A 11 11.32 6.86 2.41
N TYR A 12 10.67 7.71 3.21
CA TYR A 12 11.36 8.56 4.19
C TYR A 12 10.46 8.95 5.36
N ALA A 13 10.98 8.91 6.60
CA ALA A 13 10.22 9.34 7.77
C ALA A 13 9.79 10.83 7.71
N ASN A 14 10.53 11.70 6.99
CA ASN A 14 10.07 13.08 6.77
C ASN A 14 8.99 13.17 5.69
N ASP A 15 8.83 12.16 4.83
CA ASP A 15 7.69 12.03 3.92
C ASP A 15 6.42 11.62 4.68
N LEU A 16 6.50 11.39 6.00
CA LEU A 16 5.38 11.26 6.93
C LEU A 16 4.95 12.60 7.56
N THR A 17 5.63 13.70 7.21
CA THR A 17 5.41 15.01 7.84
C THR A 17 4.92 16.02 6.81
N GLY A 18 3.60 16.06 6.56
CA GLY A 18 2.96 17.08 5.72
C GLY A 18 1.63 16.63 5.09
N GLU A 19 0.93 17.52 4.40
CA GLU A 19 -0.33 17.16 3.72
C GLU A 19 -0.13 16.02 2.72
N TYR A 20 0.98 16.04 1.97
CA TYR A 20 1.34 14.96 1.02
C TYR A 20 1.47 13.59 1.70
N SER A 21 2.05 13.57 2.90
CA SER A 21 2.18 12.35 3.69
C SER A 21 0.83 11.75 4.07
N LYS A 22 -0.15 12.62 4.34
CA LYS A 22 -1.49 12.21 4.74
C LYS A 22 -2.18 11.48 3.59
N TYR A 23 -2.00 11.93 2.34
CA TYR A 23 -2.51 11.22 1.16
C TYR A 23 -1.93 9.81 1.06
N VAL A 24 -0.61 9.69 1.21
CA VAL A 24 0.09 8.39 1.12
C VAL A 24 -0.37 7.46 2.23
N VAL A 25 -0.42 7.94 3.47
CA VAL A 25 -0.83 7.15 4.64
C VAL A 25 -2.29 6.72 4.54
N ASP A 26 -3.22 7.63 4.24
CA ASP A 26 -4.65 7.28 4.09
C ASP A 26 -4.85 6.25 2.96
N SER A 27 -4.13 6.37 1.85
CA SER A 27 -4.22 5.43 0.72
C SER A 27 -3.68 4.04 1.09
N ILE A 28 -2.53 3.95 1.74
CA ILE A 28 -1.95 2.67 2.20
C ILE A 28 -2.86 2.02 3.24
N ASP A 29 -3.39 2.78 4.20
CA ASP A 29 -4.31 2.25 5.21
C ASP A 29 -5.58 1.67 4.59
N LEU A 30 -6.16 2.36 3.62
CA LEU A 30 -7.34 1.89 2.90
C LEU A 30 -7.06 0.63 2.09
N LEU A 31 -5.90 0.56 1.43
CA LEU A 31 -5.50 -0.61 0.64
C LEU A 31 -5.24 -1.82 1.54
N ASN A 32 -4.48 -1.64 2.62
CA ASN A 32 -4.22 -2.69 3.61
C ASN A 32 -5.50 -3.18 4.29
N ALA A 33 -6.48 -2.30 4.54
CA ALA A 33 -7.77 -2.73 5.06
C ALA A 33 -8.53 -3.67 4.08
N GLN A 34 -8.36 -3.48 2.77
CA GLN A 34 -8.94 -4.37 1.75
C GLN A 34 -8.17 -5.69 1.62
N LEU A 35 -6.85 -5.68 1.86
CA LEU A 35 -5.98 -6.85 1.80
C LEU A 35 -5.99 -7.69 3.07
N ALA A 36 -6.34 -7.10 4.22
CA ALA A 36 -6.35 -7.76 5.53
C ALA A 36 -7.15 -9.08 5.60
N PRO A 37 -8.33 -9.23 4.95
CA PRO A 37 -9.05 -10.51 4.92
C PRO A 37 -8.27 -11.66 4.27
N HIS A 38 -7.26 -11.34 3.45
CA HIS A 38 -6.43 -12.30 2.72
C HIS A 38 -5.04 -12.53 3.37
N ASP A 39 -4.81 -11.98 4.57
CA ASP A 39 -3.51 -12.00 5.25
C ASP A 39 -2.36 -11.41 4.40
N MET A 40 -2.69 -10.36 3.64
CA MET A 40 -1.79 -9.66 2.73
C MET A 40 -1.56 -8.21 3.17
N SER A 41 -0.42 -7.66 2.79
CA SER A 41 -0.04 -6.25 2.99
C SER A 41 0.51 -5.65 1.70
N PHE A 42 0.29 -4.35 1.52
CA PHE A 42 0.85 -3.56 0.43
C PHE A 42 2.16 -2.90 0.84
N PHE A 43 3.19 -3.12 0.03
CA PHE A 43 4.48 -2.46 0.12
C PHE A 43 4.53 -1.32 -0.91
N PHE A 44 4.56 -0.08 -0.42
CA PHE A 44 4.59 1.11 -1.27
C PHE A 44 5.94 1.32 -1.96
N ASP A 45 5.93 1.63 -3.26
CA ASP A 45 7.11 2.05 -4.04
C ASP A 45 7.01 3.52 -4.48
N THR A 46 5.94 3.84 -5.23
CA THR A 46 5.75 5.15 -5.85
C THR A 46 4.27 5.44 -6.08
N ILE A 47 3.91 6.73 -6.16
CA ILE A 47 2.55 7.16 -6.56
C ILE A 47 2.56 7.66 -8.01
N ASP A 48 1.43 7.56 -8.70
CA ASP A 48 1.08 8.55 -9.73
C ASP A 48 0.34 9.71 -9.03
N VAL A 49 0.58 10.94 -9.49
CA VAL A 49 0.14 12.18 -8.82
C VAL A 49 -1.37 12.45 -8.95
N HIS A 50 -2.16 11.45 -9.35
CA HIS A 50 -3.60 11.57 -9.45
C HIS A 50 -4.24 11.48 -8.06
N GLN A 51 -4.43 12.65 -7.44
CA GLN A 51 -5.00 12.79 -6.10
C GLN A 51 -6.51 12.97 -6.16
N GLN A 52 -7.22 12.22 -5.30
CA GLN A 52 -8.67 12.32 -5.14
C GLN A 52 -9.06 12.37 -3.66
N ILE A 53 -10.23 12.95 -3.37
CA ILE A 53 -10.84 12.87 -2.03
C ILE A 53 -12.19 12.16 -2.18
N ILE A 54 -12.29 10.95 -1.64
CA ILE A 54 -13.49 10.10 -1.72
C ILE A 54 -13.93 9.80 -0.29
N GLY A 55 -15.19 10.12 0.07
CA GLY A 55 -15.69 9.88 1.43
C GLY A 55 -14.91 10.59 2.54
N GLY A 56 -14.25 11.71 2.22
CA GLY A 56 -13.38 12.44 3.14
C GLY A 56 -12.02 11.78 3.38
N LYS A 57 -11.68 10.72 2.62
CA LYS A 57 -10.36 10.10 2.61
C LYS A 57 -9.54 10.57 1.43
N HIS A 58 -8.25 10.76 1.67
CA HIS A 58 -7.29 11.13 0.65
C HIS A 58 -6.79 9.87 -0.07
N CYS A 59 -6.89 9.86 -1.39
CA CYS A 59 -6.58 8.71 -2.24
C CYS A 59 -5.58 9.13 -3.34
N CYS A 60 -4.55 8.32 -3.57
CA CYS A 60 -3.59 8.48 -4.66
C CYS A 60 -3.39 7.14 -5.36
N ASP A 61 -3.34 7.12 -6.69
CA ASP A 61 -2.95 5.91 -7.41
C ASP A 61 -1.54 5.46 -6.99
N MET A 62 -1.39 4.21 -6.56
CA MET A 62 -0.15 3.69 -5.97
C MET A 62 0.39 2.51 -6.75
N PHE A 63 1.71 2.42 -6.80
CA PHE A 63 2.44 1.27 -7.33
C PHE A 63 3.29 0.67 -6.21
N GLY A 64 3.38 -0.66 -6.22
CA GLY A 64 4.05 -1.39 -5.17
C GLY A 64 3.83 -2.88 -5.28
N TRP A 65 4.13 -3.61 -4.21
CA TRP A 65 4.00 -5.06 -4.16
C TRP A 65 2.95 -5.50 -3.14
N VAL A 66 2.23 -6.57 -3.43
CA VAL A 66 1.35 -7.23 -2.43
C VAL A 66 2.07 -8.46 -1.90
N VAL A 67 2.38 -8.46 -0.60
CA VAL A 67 3.15 -9.53 0.04
C VAL A 67 2.34 -10.18 1.18
N PRO A 68 2.52 -11.50 1.41
CA PRO A 68 1.99 -12.16 2.60
C PRO A 68 2.48 -11.50 3.89
N ASN A 69 1.60 -11.37 4.88
CA ASN A 69 1.90 -10.74 6.18
C ASN A 69 3.08 -11.41 6.90
N GLY A 70 3.28 -12.71 6.71
CA GLY A 70 4.41 -13.45 7.29
C GLY A 70 5.79 -12.98 6.81
N LEU A 71 5.87 -12.34 5.64
CA LEU A 71 7.11 -11.81 5.06
C LEU A 71 7.35 -10.35 5.43
N VAL A 72 6.34 -9.65 5.93
CA VAL A 72 6.42 -8.23 6.31
C VAL A 72 7.57 -7.94 7.28
N PRO A 73 7.86 -8.77 8.30
CA PRO A 73 9.00 -8.53 9.20
C PRO A 73 10.39 -8.62 8.54
N ASP A 74 10.47 -9.26 7.37
CA ASP A 74 11.73 -9.45 6.64
C ASP A 74 12.07 -8.23 5.75
N PHE A 75 11.12 -7.32 5.54
CA PHE A 75 11.33 -6.09 4.77
C PHE A 75 11.64 -4.90 5.68
N GLU A 76 12.53 -4.02 5.23
CA GLU A 76 12.80 -2.79 5.97
C GLU A 76 11.57 -1.86 5.89
N PRO A 77 11.13 -1.24 7.00
CA PRO A 77 9.96 -0.36 7.00
C PRO A 77 10.11 0.91 6.15
N THR A 78 11.35 1.29 5.84
CA THR A 78 11.70 2.55 5.19
C THR A 78 12.89 2.36 4.26
N TRP A 79 12.65 2.57 2.96
CA TRP A 79 13.57 2.48 1.82
C TRP A 79 13.71 1.11 1.17
N LEU A 80 14.01 1.12 -0.14
CA LEU A 80 14.54 -0.02 -0.89
C LEU A 80 16.01 -0.21 -0.46
N ALA A 81 16.24 -0.87 0.67
CA ALA A 81 17.57 -1.31 1.08
C ALA A 81 17.89 -2.67 0.42
N GLY A 82 19.14 -3.12 0.47
CA GLY A 82 19.65 -4.21 -0.38
C GLY A 82 18.90 -5.56 -0.36
N GLU A 83 17.98 -5.80 0.56
CA GLU A 83 17.10 -6.98 0.55
C GLU A 83 15.82 -6.79 -0.29
N ASP A 84 15.43 -5.56 -0.61
CA ASP A 84 14.21 -5.24 -1.37
C ASP A 84 14.35 -5.50 -2.87
N GLU A 85 15.56 -5.72 -3.40
CA GLU A 85 15.74 -6.36 -4.72
C GLU A 85 15.02 -7.71 -4.79
N LYS A 86 14.80 -8.38 -3.64
CA LYS A 86 13.98 -9.59 -3.57
C LYS A 86 12.52 -9.29 -3.94
N LEU A 87 11.98 -8.09 -3.69
CA LEU A 87 10.61 -7.71 -4.10
C LEU A 87 10.43 -7.79 -5.61
N GLU A 88 11.44 -7.41 -6.40
CA GLU A 88 11.39 -7.55 -7.87
C GLU A 88 11.25 -9.00 -8.34
N SER A 89 11.69 -9.97 -7.52
CA SER A 89 11.50 -11.39 -7.82
C SER A 89 10.07 -11.88 -7.56
N TYR A 90 9.30 -11.15 -6.75
CA TYR A 90 7.89 -11.45 -6.57
C TYR A 90 7.12 -10.90 -7.77
N ASN A 91 6.47 -11.80 -8.51
CA ASN A 91 5.54 -11.44 -9.57
C ASN A 91 4.20 -10.96 -8.99
N CYS A 92 4.25 -10.01 -8.04
CA CYS A 92 3.11 -9.42 -7.35
C CYS A 92 3.16 -7.88 -7.32
N TYR A 93 3.86 -7.28 -8.29
CA TYR A 93 3.80 -5.84 -8.50
C TYR A 93 2.41 -5.46 -9.00
N VAL A 94 1.77 -4.52 -8.30
CA VAL A 94 0.41 -4.09 -8.58
C VAL A 94 0.34 -2.57 -8.70
N CYS A 95 -0.65 -2.12 -9.45
CA CYS A 95 -1.16 -0.76 -9.44
C CYS A 95 -2.49 -0.76 -8.68
N ALA A 96 -2.61 0.08 -7.67
CA ALA A 96 -3.88 0.34 -6.99
C ALA A 96 -4.38 1.72 -7.42
N SER A 97 -5.47 1.76 -8.17
CA SER A 97 -6.19 2.98 -8.51
C SER A 97 -7.46 3.12 -7.68
N TRP A 98 -8.01 4.33 -7.59
CA TRP A 98 -9.16 4.60 -6.73
C TRP A 98 -10.42 4.95 -7.52
N GLU A 99 -11.53 4.36 -7.08
CA GLU A 99 -12.85 4.63 -7.61
C GLU A 99 -13.80 5.11 -6.51
N ASP A 100 -14.68 6.04 -6.87
CA ASP A 100 -15.78 6.46 -6.00
C ASP A 100 -16.96 5.49 -6.12
N ARG A 101 -17.21 4.75 -5.03
CA ARG A 101 -18.36 3.85 -4.91
C ARG A 101 -19.32 4.38 -3.84
N ASP A 102 -20.34 5.11 -4.27
CA ASP A 102 -21.36 5.71 -3.39
C ASP A 102 -20.78 6.66 -2.32
N GLY A 103 -19.72 7.40 -2.67
CA GLY A 103 -18.98 8.26 -1.75
C GLY A 103 -17.97 7.51 -0.89
N MET A 104 -17.70 6.23 -1.16
CA MET A 104 -16.73 5.42 -0.43
C MET A 104 -15.55 5.08 -1.32
N ALA A 105 -14.33 5.22 -0.77
CA ALA A 105 -13.12 4.87 -1.47
C ALA A 105 -13.09 3.36 -1.74
N TYR A 106 -12.92 2.99 -3.01
CA TYR A 106 -12.70 1.62 -3.44
C TYR A 106 -11.38 1.55 -4.19
N ALA A 107 -10.50 0.60 -3.83
CA ALA A 107 -9.24 0.41 -4.54
C ALA A 107 -9.44 -0.65 -5.62
N ALA A 108 -9.33 -0.26 -6.89
CA ALA A 108 -9.20 -1.17 -7.99
C ALA A 108 -7.72 -1.55 -8.11
N VAL A 109 -7.39 -2.80 -7.80
CA VAL A 109 -6.01 -3.30 -7.87
C VAL A 109 -5.85 -4.09 -9.15
N ASP A 110 -4.95 -3.63 -10.02
CA ASP A 110 -4.54 -4.30 -11.25
C ASP A 110 -3.12 -4.84 -11.11
N GLY A 111 -2.92 -6.07 -11.55
CA GLY A 111 -1.66 -6.80 -11.41
C GLY A 111 -1.86 -8.25 -11.00
N ASN A 112 -0.75 -8.94 -10.80
CA ASN A 112 -0.76 -10.32 -10.33
C ASN A 112 -0.79 -10.32 -8.80
N PHE A 113 -1.67 -11.12 -8.22
CA PHE A 113 -1.62 -11.39 -6.78
C PHE A 113 -0.91 -12.72 -6.52
N PRO A 114 -0.28 -12.87 -5.34
CA PRO A 114 0.17 -14.19 -4.87
C PRO A 114 -1.03 -15.15 -4.75
N GLU A 115 -0.82 -16.47 -4.95
CA GLU A 115 -1.90 -17.46 -4.95
C GLU A 115 -2.73 -17.44 -3.67
N GLU A 116 -2.09 -17.14 -2.54
CA GLU A 116 -2.69 -17.05 -1.21
C GLU A 116 -3.71 -15.91 -1.10
N ALA A 117 -3.70 -14.93 -2.01
CA ALA A 117 -4.70 -13.87 -2.05
C ALA A 117 -6.03 -14.33 -2.67
N TYR A 118 -6.07 -15.49 -3.34
CA TYR A 118 -7.26 -16.06 -3.97
C TYR A 118 -7.93 -17.17 -3.14
N ALA A 119 -7.34 -17.55 -2.01
CA ALA A 119 -7.85 -18.59 -1.10
C ALA A 119 -8.96 -18.07 -0.18
#